data_AF-A0A7G8DND3-F1
#
_entry.id   AF-A0A7G8DND3-F1
#
_cell.length_a   1.000
_cell.length_b   1.000
_cell.length_c   1.000
_cell.angle_alpha   90.00
_cell.angle_beta   90.00
_cell.angle_gamma   90.00
#
_symmetry.space_group_name_H-M   'P 1'
#
loop_
_entity.id
_entity.type
_entity.pdbx_description
1 polymer ?
#
loop_
_entity_poly.entity_id
_entity_poly.type
_entity_poly.pdbx_seq_one_letter_code
_entity_poly.pdbx_strand_id
1 'polypeptide(L)'
;MWFDLKAEQRPPDLQAGQSILVVDQTLTSTGWNPAPVGRVRTFEQKQAGNQLLSLASCSGTGVGYCRYDYQRSDKRLVVVTVPASQPDQAGRVARWWLESLTFNPEH
;
A
#
# COMPACT_ATOMS: atom_id res chain seq x y z
N MET A 1 -7.25 0.50 -31.24
CA MET A 1 -7.36 0.79 -29.80
C MET A 1 -5.98 1.22 -29.34
N TRP A 2 -5.85 2.43 -28.83
CA TRP A 2 -4.57 3.05 -28.47
C TRP A 2 -4.47 2.92 -26.95
N PHE A 3 -3.47 2.19 -26.45
CA PHE A 3 -3.21 2.12 -25.02
C PHE A 3 -2.29 3.30 -24.67
N ASP A 4 -2.77 4.22 -23.84
CA ASP A 4 -2.00 5.35 -23.32
C ASP A 4 -0.91 4.86 -22.34
N LEU A 5 0.16 4.28 -22.89
CA LEU A 5 1.37 3.84 -22.16
C LEU A 5 2.08 4.97 -21.37
N LYS A 6 1.65 6.22 -21.52
CA LYS A 6 2.17 7.40 -20.80
C LYS A 6 1.46 7.67 -19.48
N ALA A 7 0.23 7.17 -19.27
CA ALA A 7 -0.53 7.40 -18.04
C ALA A 7 0.04 6.61 -16.85
N GLU A 8 0.64 5.44 -17.10
CA GLU A 8 1.18 4.52 -16.08
C GLU A 8 2.42 5.03 -15.31
N GLN A 9 2.98 6.20 -15.65
CA GLN A 9 4.18 6.72 -14.98
C GLN A 9 3.88 7.49 -13.69
N ARG A 10 2.63 7.92 -13.47
CA ARG A 10 2.28 8.70 -12.27
C ARG A 10 1.73 7.78 -11.20
N PRO A 11 2.14 7.93 -9.93
CA PRO A 11 1.49 7.25 -8.82
C PRO A 11 -0.01 7.55 -8.86
N PRO A 12 -0.88 6.60 -8.47
CA PRO A 12 -2.30 6.87 -8.32
C PRO A 12 -2.53 8.12 -7.47
N ASP A 13 -3.57 8.88 -7.81
CA ASP A 13 -3.95 10.08 -7.08
C ASP A 13 -4.55 9.68 -5.73
N LEU A 14 -3.69 9.57 -4.72
CA LEU A 14 -4.07 9.33 -3.34
C LEU A 14 -4.02 10.67 -2.58
N GLN A 15 -4.71 10.72 -1.45
CA GLN A 15 -4.70 11.91 -0.61
C GLN A 15 -4.12 11.59 0.77
N ALA A 16 -3.27 12.49 1.27
CA ALA A 16 -2.82 12.43 2.66
C ALA A 16 -4.05 12.55 3.59
N GLY A 17 -4.09 11.72 4.63
CA GLY A 17 -5.24 11.63 5.54
C GLY A 17 -6.37 10.72 5.05
N GLN A 18 -6.32 10.17 3.84
CA GLN A 18 -7.33 9.20 3.38
C GLN A 18 -7.24 7.89 4.18
N SER A 19 -8.37 7.22 4.41
CA SER A 19 -8.40 5.89 5.03
C SER A 19 -7.79 4.83 4.12
N ILE A 20 -6.90 3.98 4.66
CA ILE A 20 -6.32 2.87 3.89
C ILE A 20 -7.37 1.89 3.36
N LEU A 21 -8.51 1.72 4.03
CA LEU A 21 -9.59 0.86 3.53
C LEU A 21 -10.20 1.40 2.22
N VAL A 22 -10.34 2.73 2.12
CA VAL A 22 -10.84 3.38 0.91
C VAL A 22 -9.80 3.27 -0.21
N VAL A 23 -8.53 3.51 0.13
CA VAL A 23 -7.42 3.36 -0.83
C VAL A 23 -7.36 1.93 -1.38
N ASP A 24 -7.46 0.92 -0.52
CA ASP A 24 -7.43 -0.48 -0.92
C ASP A 24 -8.57 -0.81 -1.89
N GLN A 25 -9.79 -0.38 -1.59
CA GLN A 25 -10.94 -0.56 -2.46
C GLN A 25 -10.76 0.16 -3.82
N THR A 26 -10.26 1.39 -3.82
CA THR A 26 -10.01 2.14 -5.06
C THR A 26 -8.91 1.49 -5.91
N LEU A 27 -7.81 1.07 -5.29
CA LEU A 27 -6.69 0.44 -5.99
C LEU A 27 -7.09 -0.90 -6.59
N THR A 28 -7.74 -1.77 -5.81
CA THR A 28 -8.21 -3.09 -6.28
C THR A 28 -9.24 -2.97 -7.40
N SER A 29 -10.19 -2.04 -7.30
CA SER A 29 -11.17 -1.78 -8.37
C SER A 29 -10.56 -1.18 -9.64
N THR A 30 -9.37 -0.58 -9.55
CA THR A 30 -8.61 -0.01 -10.70
C THR A 30 -7.49 -0.93 -11.19
N GLY A 31 -7.47 -2.20 -10.77
CA GLY A 31 -6.57 -3.22 -11.31
C GLY A 31 -5.21 -3.33 -10.63
N TRP A 32 -5.02 -2.71 -9.46
CA TRP A 32 -3.87 -2.99 -8.61
C TRP A 32 -4.13 -4.22 -7.73
N ASN A 33 -3.14 -5.10 -7.61
CA ASN A 33 -3.26 -6.30 -6.80
C ASN A 33 -2.49 -6.16 -5.48
N PRO A 34 -3.07 -6.53 -4.32
CA PRO A 34 -2.31 -6.64 -3.08
C PRO A 34 -1.11 -7.56 -3.25
N ALA A 35 0.10 -7.06 -2.94
CA ALA A 35 1.34 -7.79 -3.18
C ALA A 35 2.41 -7.44 -2.12
N PRO A 36 2.14 -7.73 -0.83
CA PRO A 36 3.05 -7.40 0.27
C PRO A 36 4.39 -8.10 0.13
N VAL A 37 5.47 -7.37 0.38
CA VAL A 37 6.78 -7.98 0.53
C VAL A 37 6.92 -8.54 1.94
N GLY A 38 6.82 -9.86 2.05
CA GLY A 38 7.02 -10.59 3.30
C GLY A 38 5.72 -11.11 3.92
N ARG A 39 5.87 -11.87 5.02
CA ARG A 39 4.73 -12.40 5.77
C ARG A 39 4.39 -11.47 6.92
N VAL A 40 3.20 -10.91 6.89
CA VAL A 40 2.62 -10.18 8.03
C VAL A 40 2.46 -11.12 9.21
N ARG A 41 2.84 -10.68 10.42
CA ARG A 41 2.60 -11.41 11.66
C ARG A 41 1.37 -10.83 12.37
N THR A 42 0.88 -11.54 13.38
CA THR A 42 -0.32 -11.14 14.14
C THR A 42 -0.16 -9.77 14.81
N PHE A 43 1.07 -9.38 15.16
CA PHE A 43 1.35 -8.07 15.73
C PHE A 43 1.07 -6.93 14.74
N GLU A 44 1.57 -7.02 13.50
CA GLU A 44 1.32 -5.98 12.50
C GLU A 44 -0.16 -5.85 12.17
N GLN A 45 -0.91 -6.96 12.11
CA GLN A 45 -2.36 -6.92 11.90
C GLN A 45 -3.09 -6.17 13.01
N LYS A 46 -2.72 -6.43 14.28
CA LYS A 46 -3.29 -5.72 15.43
C LYS A 46 -2.96 -4.23 15.38
N GLN A 47 -1.72 -3.89 15.02
CA GLN A 47 -1.30 -2.49 14.94
C GLN A 47 -1.93 -1.74 13.76
N ALA A 48 -2.15 -2.41 12.64
CA ALA A 48 -2.85 -1.86 11.48
C ALA A 48 -4.34 -1.62 11.74
N GLY A 49 -4.94 -2.37 12.69
CA GLY A 49 -6.38 -2.31 12.96
C GLY A 49 -7.24 -2.82 11.80
N ASN A 50 -6.66 -3.60 10.88
CA ASN A 50 -7.36 -4.17 9.73
C ASN A 50 -6.70 -5.48 9.24
N GLN A 51 -7.36 -6.15 8.30
CA GLN A 51 -6.92 -7.43 7.73
C GLN A 51 -6.64 -7.34 6.23
N LEU A 52 -6.25 -6.16 5.73
CA LEU A 52 -6.00 -5.98 4.30
C LEU A 52 -4.86 -6.88 3.84
N LEU A 53 -5.07 -7.58 2.71
CA LEU A 53 -4.07 -8.46 2.10
C LEU A 53 -2.83 -7.71 1.61
N SER A 54 -2.95 -6.39 1.45
CA SER A 54 -1.88 -5.49 1.00
C SER A 54 -0.92 -5.13 2.13
N LEU A 55 -1.28 -5.39 3.39
CA LEU A 55 -0.43 -5.09 4.55
C LEU A 55 0.90 -5.83 4.42
N ALA A 56 2.02 -5.12 4.55
CA ALA A 56 3.36 -5.69 4.43
C ALA A 56 4.10 -5.69 5.77
N SER A 57 4.11 -4.56 6.47
CA SER A 57 4.75 -4.43 7.78
C SER A 57 4.22 -3.23 8.55
N CYS A 58 4.38 -3.23 9.87
CA CYS A 58 4.15 -2.07 10.72
C CYS A 58 5.38 -1.85 11.61
N SER A 59 5.71 -0.58 11.86
CA SER A 59 6.77 -0.20 12.79
C SER A 59 6.35 -0.52 14.22
N GLY A 60 7.13 -1.36 14.90
CA GLY A 60 6.94 -1.68 16.31
C GLY A 60 7.34 -0.56 17.28
N THR A 61 7.88 0.56 16.79
CA THR A 61 8.31 1.70 17.62
C THR A 61 7.88 3.05 17.02
N GLY A 62 7.79 4.08 17.87
CA GLY A 62 7.45 5.45 17.45
C GLY A 62 5.98 5.64 17.08
N VAL A 63 5.73 6.39 16.00
CA VAL A 63 4.39 6.80 15.52
C VAL A 63 3.52 5.63 15.03
N GLY A 64 4.08 4.43 14.87
CA GLY A 64 3.31 3.23 14.49
C GLY A 64 2.93 3.17 13.00
N TYR A 65 3.83 3.57 12.11
CA TYR A 65 3.58 3.51 10.66
C TYR A 65 3.28 2.09 10.18
N CYS A 66 2.34 1.93 9.25
CA CYS A 66 2.11 0.67 8.53
C CYS A 66 2.34 0.86 7.03
N ARG A 67 2.97 -0.13 6.40
CA ARG A 67 3.26 -0.20 4.97
C ARG A 67 2.31 -1.19 4.30
N TYR A 68 1.78 -0.77 3.16
CA TYR A 68 0.95 -1.57 2.28
C TYR A 68 1.56 -1.57 0.88
N ASP A 69 1.63 -2.74 0.24
CA ASP A 69 2.17 -2.86 -1.11
C ASP A 69 1.11 -3.38 -2.08
N TYR A 70 1.08 -2.75 -3.25
CA TYR A 70 0.25 -3.14 -4.37
C TYR A 70 1.12 -3.29 -5.62
N GLN A 71 0.77 -4.20 -6.51
CA GLN A 71 1.47 -4.42 -7.76
C GLN A 71 0.52 -4.29 -8.95
N ARG A 72 1.00 -3.64 -10.00
CA ARG A 72 0.39 -3.61 -11.32
C ARG A 72 1.50 -3.63 -12.36
N SER A 73 1.50 -4.66 -13.21
CA SER A 73 2.56 -4.88 -14.20
C SER A 73 3.95 -4.93 -13.55
N ASP A 74 4.90 -4.13 -14.05
CA ASP A 74 6.27 -3.97 -13.57
C ASP A 74 6.39 -2.89 -12.47
N LYS A 75 5.27 -2.39 -11.93
CA LYS A 75 5.26 -1.35 -10.89
C LYS A 75 4.74 -1.90 -9.58
N ARG A 76 5.37 -1.46 -8.49
CA ARG A 76 4.86 -1.59 -7.13
C ARG A 76 4.49 -0.21 -6.61
N LEU A 77 3.29 -0.08 -6.08
CA LEU A 77 2.87 1.08 -5.30
C LEU A 77 3.04 0.75 -3.83
N VAL A 78 3.78 1.59 -3.13
CA VAL A 78 3.93 1.54 -1.68
C VAL A 78 3.08 2.64 -1.07
N VAL A 79 2.22 2.28 -0.11
CA VAL A 79 1.41 3.21 0.67
C VAL A 79 1.80 3.08 2.13
N VAL A 80 2.13 4.20 2.76
CA VAL A 80 2.47 4.24 4.19
C VAL A 80 1.42 5.03 4.93
N THR A 81 0.91 4.47 6.01
CA THR A 81 -0.10 5.08 6.88
C THR A 81 0.45 5.35 8.27
N VAL A 82 -0.14 6.32 8.96
CA VAL A 82 -0.06 6.49 10.42
C VAL A 82 -1.33 5.93 11.07
N PRO A 83 -1.31 5.59 12.37
CA PRO A 83 -2.52 5.25 13.11
C PRO A 83 -3.56 6.37 12.99
N ALA A 84 -4.82 5.99 12.91
CA ALA A 84 -5.90 6.96 13.06
C ALA A 84 -6.00 7.40 14.52
N SER A 85 -6.65 8.54 14.78
CA SER A 85 -6.85 9.06 16.13
C SER A 85 -7.68 8.14 17.03
N GLN A 86 -8.40 7.16 16.46
CA GLN A 86 -9.15 6.14 17.18
C GLN A 86 -8.60 4.74 16.86
N PRO A 87 -8.41 3.85 17.86
CA PRO A 87 -7.75 2.54 17.68
C PRO A 87 -8.49 1.56 16.76
N ASP A 88 -9.80 1.70 16.66
CA ASP A 88 -10.71 0.91 15.82
C ASP A 88 -10.82 1.46 14.38
N GLN A 89 -10.17 2.59 14.10
CA GLN A 89 -10.11 3.16 12.76
C GLN A 89 -8.85 2.74 12.02
N ALA A 90 -9.03 2.30 10.78
CA ALA A 90 -7.92 1.97 9.91
C ALA A 90 -7.01 3.19 9.66
N GLY A 91 -5.71 2.91 9.49
CA GLY A 91 -4.67 3.93 9.33
C GLY A 91 -4.94 4.97 8.23
N ARG A 92 -4.35 6.15 8.42
CA ARG A 92 -4.47 7.30 7.51
C ARG A 92 -3.23 7.41 6.64
N VAL A 93 -3.41 7.57 5.33
CA VAL A 93 -2.30 7.72 4.38
C VAL A 93 -1.42 8.89 4.79
N ALA A 94 -0.13 8.64 4.93
CA ALA A 94 0.87 9.67 5.19
C ALA A 94 1.68 9.98 3.93
N ARG A 95 2.02 8.96 3.14
CA ARG A 95 2.79 9.08 1.89
C ARG A 95 2.64 7.84 1.02
N TRP A 96 2.94 7.97 -0.26
CA TRP A 96 2.95 6.87 -1.22
C TRP A 96 3.93 7.16 -2.36
N TRP A 97 4.44 6.10 -2.99
CA TRP A 97 5.34 6.21 -4.14
C TRP A 97 5.31 4.95 -5.00
N LEU A 98 5.73 5.08 -6.27
CA LEU A 98 5.95 3.95 -7.16
C LEU A 98 7.40 3.48 -7.09
N GLU A 99 7.58 2.18 -7.07
CA GLU A 99 8.84 1.48 -7.28
C GLU A 99 8.75 0.74 -8.62
N SER A 100 9.83 0.77 -9.41
CA SER A 100 9.93 -0.12 -10.57
C SER A 100 10.47 -1.46 -10.11
N LEU A 101 9.78 -2.54 -10.49
CA LEU A 101 10.23 -3.90 -10.25
C LEU A 101 11.22 -4.26 -11.36
N THR A 102 12.49 -3.99 -11.14
CA THR A 102 13.54 -4.54 -12.00
C THR A 102 13.67 -6.03 -11.72
N PHE A 103 13.23 -6.85 -12.66
CA PHE A 103 13.58 -8.27 -12.69
C PHE A 103 15.09 -8.34 -12.96
N ASN A 104 15.86 -8.73 -11.95
CA ASN A 104 17.26 -9.08 -12.17
C ASN A 104 17.30 -10.59 -12.41
N PRO A 105 17.53 -11.07 -13.65
CA PRO A 105 17.41 -12.49 -13.99
C PRO A 105 18.57 -13.37 -13.47
N GLU A 106 19.45 -12.86 -12.62
CA GLU A 106 20.68 -13.55 -12.19
C GLU A 106 20.62 -14.24 -10.82
N HIS A 107 19.45 -14.38 -10.19
CA HIS A 107 19.28 -15.19 -8.97
C HIS A 107 17.99 -16.01 -8.96
#